data_AF-A0A2T6N1I9-F1
#
_entry.id   AF-A0A2T6N1I9-F1
#
_cell.length_a   1.000
_cell.length_b   1.000
_cell.length_c   1.000
_cell.angle_alpha   90.00
_cell.angle_beta   90.00
_cell.angle_gamma   90.00
#
_symmetry.space_group_name_H-M   'P 1'
#
loop_
_entity.id
_entity.type
_entity.pdbx_description
1 polymer ?
#
loop_
_entity_poly.entity_id
_entity_poly.type
_entity_poly.pdbx_seq_one_letter_code
_entity_poly.pdbx_strand_id
1 'polypeptide(L)'
;MMKYLQLLLAVTLYLATLLAISDEIVIDTPMTATTVQFADRYASIFYMEGEESYKVILAFPTGEAKNEQLIRQSLYLADGQSFQLSIGGYGINQEATTISITRQDDHILAGIVTCEGKQEMANCI
;
A
#
# COMPACT_ATOMS: atom_id res chain seq x y z
N MET A 1 26.04 -37.58 18.93
CA MET A 1 25.53 -36.38 19.63
C MET A 1 25.41 -35.23 18.63
N MET A 2 24.39 -35.24 17.77
CA MET A 2 24.24 -34.23 16.69
C MET A 2 22.81 -34.16 16.08
N LYS A 3 21.81 -34.79 16.70
CA LYS A 3 20.42 -34.81 16.19
C LYS A 3 19.51 -33.75 16.82
N TYR A 4 19.88 -33.19 17.97
CA TYR A 4 19.07 -32.20 18.67
C TYR A 4 19.32 -30.77 18.19
N LEU A 5 20.49 -30.49 17.60
CA LEU A 5 20.83 -29.15 17.09
C LEU A 5 20.09 -28.83 15.78
N GLN A 6 19.89 -29.84 14.91
CA GLN A 6 19.15 -29.67 13.66
C GLN A 6 17.65 -29.45 13.88
N LEU A 7 17.08 -30.01 14.96
CA LEU A 7 15.67 -29.80 15.29
C LEU A 7 15.41 -28.37 15.81
N LEU A 8 16.38 -27.74 16.49
CA LEU A 8 16.26 -26.39 17.02
C LEU A 8 16.30 -25.30 15.94
N LEU A 9 17.09 -25.49 14.86
CA LEU A 9 17.10 -24.57 13.71
C LEU A 9 15.82 -24.66 12.86
N ALA A 10 15.16 -25.82 12.82
CA ALA A 10 13.93 -25.99 12.05
C ALA A 10 12.74 -25.22 12.67
N VAL A 11 12.74 -25.04 14.00
CA VAL A 11 11.65 -24.34 14.70
C VAL A 11 11.77 -22.82 14.58
N THR A 12 12.98 -22.26 14.45
CA THR A 12 13.15 -20.81 14.27
C THR A 12 12.74 -20.32 12.87
N LEU A 13 12.83 -21.18 11.85
CA LEU A 13 12.42 -20.83 10.47
C LEU A 13 10.91 -20.88 10.26
N TYR A 14 10.16 -21.62 11.09
CA TYR A 14 8.70 -21.70 10.99
C TYR A 14 7.96 -20.54 11.67
N LEU A 15 8.69 -19.73 12.47
CA LEU A 15 8.18 -18.50 13.09
C LEU A 15 8.54 -17.22 12.31
N ALA A 16 9.25 -17.34 11.19
CA ALA A 16 9.25 -16.29 10.17
C ALA A 16 7.92 -16.39 9.41
N THR A 17 6.83 -16.09 10.11
CA THR A 17 5.60 -15.65 9.45
C THR A 17 6.02 -14.61 8.42
N LEU A 18 5.58 -14.78 7.16
CA LEU A 18 5.59 -13.74 6.15
C LEU A 18 5.00 -12.48 6.79
N LEU A 19 5.85 -11.64 7.36
CA LEU A 19 5.50 -10.26 7.60
C LEU A 19 5.37 -9.72 6.20
N ALA A 20 4.13 -9.46 5.78
CA ALA A 20 3.89 -8.57 4.67
C ALA A 20 4.59 -7.26 5.05
N ILE A 21 5.78 -7.05 4.51
CA ILE A 21 6.52 -5.81 4.69
C ILE A 21 5.73 -4.79 3.89
N SER A 22 4.86 -4.05 4.57
CA SER A 22 4.29 -2.82 4.03
C SER A 22 5.42 -1.79 4.04
N ASP A 23 5.97 -1.49 2.87
CA ASP A 23 6.86 -0.35 2.74
C ASP A 23 6.02 0.92 2.92
N GLU A 24 6.16 1.54 4.08
CA GLU A 24 5.55 2.84 4.36
C GLU A 24 6.45 3.94 3.78
N ILE A 25 5.86 4.78 2.93
CA ILE A 25 6.54 5.81 2.17
C ILE A 25 6.16 7.17 2.76
N VAL A 26 7.17 7.92 3.21
CA VAL A 26 7.00 9.30 3.68
C VAL A 26 6.99 10.24 2.47
N ILE A 27 5.97 11.09 2.39
CA ILE A 27 5.79 12.14 1.39
C ILE A 27 5.72 13.47 2.15
N ASP A 28 6.84 14.20 2.16
CA ASP A 28 7.08 15.39 3.00
C ASP A 28 7.22 16.70 2.19
N THR A 29 7.15 16.60 0.85
CA THR A 29 7.34 17.73 -0.04
C THR A 29 6.00 18.08 -0.71
N PRO A 30 5.33 19.18 -0.30
CA PRO A 30 4.09 19.61 -0.90
C PRO A 30 4.24 19.86 -2.40
N MET A 31 3.14 19.67 -3.14
CA MET A 31 3.05 19.88 -4.59
C MET A 31 4.04 19.06 -5.45
N THR A 32 4.68 18.05 -4.88
CA THR A 32 5.59 17.15 -5.60
C THR A 32 4.99 15.75 -5.66
N ALA A 33 4.97 15.20 -6.87
CA ALA A 33 4.51 13.84 -7.11
C ALA A 33 5.53 12.81 -6.63
N THR A 34 5.11 11.96 -5.70
CA THR A 34 5.82 10.74 -5.33
C THR A 34 5.22 9.59 -6.11
N THR A 35 6.06 8.86 -6.84
CA THR A 35 5.65 7.65 -7.55
C THR A 35 5.81 6.47 -6.62
N VAL A 36 4.77 5.65 -6.54
CA VAL A 36 4.74 4.47 -5.69
C VAL A 36 4.38 3.26 -6.55
N GLN A 37 5.08 2.14 -6.36
CA GLN A 37 4.78 0.90 -7.08
C GLN A 37 3.67 0.16 -6.36
N PHE A 38 2.72 -0.39 -7.12
CA PHE A 38 1.68 -1.26 -6.60
C PHE A 38 1.44 -2.40 -7.61
N ALA A 39 1.57 -3.66 -7.17
CA ALA A 39 1.67 -4.80 -8.06
C ALA A 39 2.71 -4.57 -9.20
N ASP A 40 2.31 -4.78 -10.46
CA ASP A 40 3.11 -4.55 -11.66
C ASP A 40 2.96 -3.11 -12.24
N ARG A 41 2.38 -2.18 -11.47
CA ARG A 41 2.03 -0.81 -11.90
C ARG A 41 2.54 0.28 -10.96
N TYR A 42 2.26 1.53 -11.34
CA TYR A 42 2.67 2.71 -10.59
C TYR A 42 1.48 3.64 -10.33
N ALA A 43 1.39 4.15 -9.11
CA ALA A 43 0.53 5.25 -8.73
C ALA A 43 1.37 6.50 -8.47
N SER A 44 0.73 7.66 -8.53
CA SER A 44 1.31 8.94 -8.14
C SER A 44 0.49 9.54 -7.01
N ILE A 45 1.17 9.97 -5.96
CA ILE A 45 0.59 10.64 -4.81
C ILE A 45 1.26 12.00 -4.66
N PHE A 46 0.47 13.07 -4.51
CA PHE A 46 0.96 14.36 -4.05
C PHE A 46 -0.09 15.04 -3.20
N TYR A 47 0.33 16.01 -2.40
CA TYR A 47 -0.58 16.79 -1.58
C TYR A 47 -0.34 18.29 -1.71
N MET A 48 -1.36 19.06 -1.34
CA MET A 48 -1.30 20.50 -1.15
C MET A 48 -1.72 20.79 0.28
N GLU A 49 -0.98 21.66 0.95
CA GLU A 49 -1.29 22.11 2.30
C GLU A 49 -2.50 23.04 2.29
N GLY A 50 -3.34 22.91 3.31
CA GLY A 50 -4.44 23.82 3.62
C GLY A 50 -4.49 24.05 5.13
N GLU A 51 -5.20 25.08 5.59
CA GLU A 51 -5.18 25.51 7.00
C GLU A 51 -5.55 24.39 7.98
N GLU A 52 -6.62 23.64 7.68
CA GLU A 52 -7.11 22.56 8.55
C GLU A 52 -6.88 21.15 7.97
N SER A 53 -6.72 21.04 6.65
CA SER A 53 -6.61 19.75 5.96
C SER A 53 -5.67 19.81 4.77
N TYR A 54 -5.02 18.69 4.48
CA TYR A 54 -4.20 18.53 3.28
C TYR A 54 -5.08 17.96 2.16
N LYS A 55 -5.04 18.60 0.99
CA LYS A 55 -5.67 18.05 -0.20
C LYS A 55 -4.72 17.06 -0.84
N VAL A 56 -5.01 15.77 -0.72
CA VAL A 56 -4.23 14.69 -1.31
C VAL A 56 -4.84 14.25 -2.62
N ILE A 57 -3.98 14.05 -3.62
CA ILE A 57 -4.34 13.53 -4.93
C ILE A 57 -3.62 12.19 -5.11
N LEU A 58 -4.40 11.14 -5.35
CA LEU A 58 -3.93 9.82 -5.76
C LEU A 58 -4.34 9.60 -7.21
N ALA A 59 -3.39 9.30 -8.08
CA ALA A 59 -3.64 8.99 -9.49
C ALA A 59 -3.00 7.65 -9.87
N PHE A 60 -3.73 6.80 -10.60
CA PHE A 60 -3.22 5.50 -11.02
C PHE A 60 -3.96 5.00 -12.28
N PRO A 61 -3.30 4.22 -13.14
CA PRO A 61 -3.93 3.60 -14.30
C PRO A 61 -4.71 2.33 -13.92
N THR A 62 -5.76 2.03 -14.66
CA THR A 62 -6.54 0.78 -14.59
C THR A 62 -6.86 0.27 -16.00
N GLY A 63 -7.17 -1.02 -16.11
CA GLY A 63 -7.43 -1.68 -17.38
C GLY A 63 -6.16 -2.15 -18.08
N GLU A 64 -6.31 -2.82 -19.21
CA GLU A 64 -5.17 -3.30 -20.01
C GLU A 64 -4.46 -2.15 -20.72
N ALA A 65 -3.17 -2.29 -21.03
CA ALA A 65 -2.36 -1.24 -21.67
C ALA A 65 -2.99 -0.63 -22.94
N LYS A 66 -3.75 -1.41 -23.71
CA LYS A 66 -4.43 -0.93 -24.93
C LYS A 66 -5.66 -0.04 -24.66
N ASN A 67 -6.27 -0.18 -23.49
CA ASN A 67 -7.50 0.51 -23.07
C ASN A 67 -7.32 1.13 -21.68
N GLU A 68 -6.10 1.56 -21.37
CA GLU A 68 -5.75 2.06 -20.05
C GLU A 68 -6.54 3.33 -19.74
N GLN A 69 -7.11 3.37 -18.54
CA GLN A 69 -7.83 4.53 -18.02
C GLN A 69 -7.08 5.07 -16.82
N LEU A 70 -6.85 6.39 -16.81
CA LEU A 70 -6.30 7.06 -15.64
C LEU A 70 -7.42 7.40 -14.67
N ILE A 71 -7.32 6.88 -13.45
CA ILE A 71 -8.17 7.27 -12.34
C ILE A 71 -7.43 8.31 -11.50
N ARG A 72 -8.19 9.31 -11.05
CA ARG A 72 -7.71 10.33 -10.11
C ARG A 72 -8.71 10.48 -8.98
N GLN A 73 -8.24 10.24 -7.77
CA GLN A 73 -8.96 10.48 -6.54
C GLN A 73 -8.42 11.74 -5.87
N SER A 74 -9.32 12.59 -5.40
CA SER A 74 -9.00 13.80 -4.64
C SER A 74 -9.73 13.72 -3.32
N LEU A 75 -8.99 13.91 -2.23
CA LEU A 75 -9.52 13.82 -0.88
C LEU A 75 -8.85 14.85 0.03
N TYR A 76 -9.49 15.15 1.15
CA TYR A 76 -8.98 16.08 2.16
C TYR A 76 -8.75 15.29 3.45
N LEU A 77 -7.54 15.37 3.99
CA LEU A 77 -7.18 14.72 5.26
C LEU A 77 -6.87 15.78 6.31
N ALA A 78 -7.65 15.81 7.39
CA ALA A 78 -7.22 16.44 8.62
C ALA A 78 -6.07 15.63 9.26
N ASP A 79 -5.37 16.23 10.22
CA ASP A 79 -4.32 15.52 10.95
C ASP A 79 -4.85 14.24 11.62
N GLY A 80 -4.07 13.16 11.54
CA GLY A 80 -4.44 11.81 11.99
C GLY A 80 -5.49 11.10 11.14
N GLN A 81 -6.07 11.75 10.12
CA GLN A 81 -7.04 11.08 9.25
C GLN A 81 -6.36 10.21 8.20
N SER A 82 -7.01 9.08 7.93
CA SER A 82 -6.55 8.08 6.97
C SER A 82 -7.62 7.83 5.91
N PHE A 83 -7.17 7.60 4.68
CA PHE A 83 -7.95 7.11 3.57
C PHE A 83 -7.37 5.78 3.11
N GLN A 84 -8.24 4.84 2.75
CA GLN A 84 -7.82 3.56 2.18
C GLN A 84 -8.55 3.33 0.87
N LEU A 85 -7.80 2.86 -0.13
CA LEU A 85 -8.35 2.43 -1.41
C LEU A 85 -7.85 1.02 -1.73
N SER A 86 -8.77 0.08 -1.87
CA SER A 86 -8.46 -1.24 -2.41
C SER A 86 -8.75 -1.29 -3.91
N ILE A 87 -7.78 -1.78 -4.68
CA ILE A 87 -7.79 -1.92 -6.14
C ILE A 87 -7.65 -3.41 -6.46
N GLY A 88 -8.47 -3.92 -7.39
CA GLY A 88 -8.53 -5.35 -7.71
C GLY A 88 -9.83 -5.99 -7.23
N GLY A 89 -9.83 -7.30 -7.01
CA GLY A 89 -11.08 -8.01 -6.73
C GLY A 89 -10.94 -9.31 -5.95
N TYR A 90 -12.09 -9.80 -5.49
CA TYR A 90 -12.24 -11.06 -4.77
C TYR A 90 -12.47 -12.20 -5.76
N GLY A 91 -11.46 -13.04 -5.98
CA GLY A 91 -11.56 -14.16 -6.90
C GLY A 91 -10.43 -15.19 -6.74
N ILE A 92 -10.61 -16.37 -7.34
CA ILE A 92 -9.53 -17.34 -7.48
C ILE A 92 -8.52 -16.73 -8.47
N ASN A 93 -7.26 -16.60 -8.06
CA ASN A 93 -6.18 -15.97 -8.83
C ASN A 93 -6.39 -14.47 -9.14
N GLN A 94 -7.07 -13.74 -8.25
CA GLN A 94 -7.09 -12.28 -8.32
C GLN A 94 -6.12 -11.69 -7.30
N GLU A 95 -5.45 -10.62 -7.72
CA GLU A 95 -4.64 -9.79 -6.85
C GLU A 95 -5.48 -8.63 -6.32
N ALA A 96 -5.18 -8.23 -5.09
CA ALA A 96 -5.73 -7.01 -4.52
C ALA A 96 -4.58 -6.18 -3.94
N THR A 97 -4.58 -4.90 -4.26
CA THR A 97 -3.68 -3.93 -3.65
C THR A 97 -4.48 -2.92 -2.87
N THR A 98 -4.12 -2.71 -1.60
CA THR A 98 -4.62 -1.60 -0.81
C THR A 98 -3.56 -0.54 -0.67
N ILE A 99 -3.96 0.71 -0.95
CA ILE A 99 -3.17 1.91 -0.73
C ILE A 99 -3.80 2.63 0.46
N SER A 100 -3.07 2.74 1.56
CA SER A 100 -3.43 3.57 2.70
C SER A 100 -2.70 4.90 2.62
N ILE A 101 -3.40 6.00 2.83
CA ILE A 101 -2.86 7.36 2.84
C ILE A 101 -3.29 8.02 4.14
N THR A 102 -2.33 8.37 4.98
CA THR A 102 -2.57 9.00 6.27
C THR A 102 -1.87 10.34 6.31
N ARG A 103 -2.52 11.35 6.87
CA ARG A 103 -1.81 12.56 7.27
C ARG A 103 -1.30 12.37 8.69
N GLN A 104 -0.01 12.61 8.87
CA GLN A 104 0.61 12.67 10.18
C GLN A 104 1.38 13.98 10.30
N ASP A 105 0.93 14.86 11.19
CA ASP A 105 1.51 16.18 11.41
C ASP A 105 1.62 16.99 10.11
N ASP A 106 2.85 17.16 9.61
CA ASP A 106 3.24 17.97 8.47
C ASP A 106 3.50 17.17 7.18
N HIS A 107 3.36 15.84 7.21
CA HIS A 107 3.63 14.96 6.07
C HIS A 107 2.49 13.97 5.81
N ILE A 108 2.59 13.29 4.66
CA ILE A 108 1.72 12.18 4.28
C ILE A 108 2.51 10.88 4.38
N LEU A 109 1.89 9.87 4.98
CA LEU A 109 2.35 8.49 4.94
C LEU A 109 1.51 7.71 3.93
N ALA A 110 2.18 6.98 3.04
CA ALA A 110 1.55 6.08 2.10
C ALA A 110 2.00 4.64 2.36
N GLY A 111 1.06 3.76 2.68
CA GLY A 111 1.30 2.33 2.81
C GLY A 111 0.70 1.58 1.62
N ILE A 112 1.41 0.57 1.11
CA ILE A 112 0.96 -0.23 -0.02
C ILE A 112 1.13 -1.70 0.32
N VAL A 113 0.03 -2.43 0.23
CA VAL A 113 0.02 -3.88 0.45
C VAL A 113 -0.66 -4.54 -0.74
N THR A 114 0.07 -5.44 -1.40
CA THR A 114 -0.47 -6.30 -2.46
C THR A 114 -0.53 -7.73 -1.96
N CYS A 115 -1.67 -8.39 -2.13
CA CYS A 115 -1.88 -9.79 -1.76
C CYS A 115 -2.34 -10.60 -2.97
N GLU A 116 -1.84 -11.82 -3.05
CA GLU A 116 -2.19 -12.75 -4.12
C GLU A 116 -3.22 -13.78 -3.63
N GLY A 117 -4.39 -13.79 -4.26
CA GLY A 117 -5.37 -14.84 -4.05
C GLY A 117 -6.22 -14.69 -2.78
N LYS A 118 -7.37 -15.37 -2.82
CA LYS A 118 -8.48 -15.19 -1.87
C LYS A 118 -8.10 -15.39 -0.39
N GLN A 119 -7.12 -16.24 -0.09
CA GLN A 119 -6.75 -16.57 1.29
C GLN A 119 -5.99 -15.43 1.98
N GLU A 120 -5.28 -14.59 1.21
CA GLU A 120 -4.43 -13.52 1.74
C GLU A 120 -5.12 -12.16 1.70
N MET A 121 -6.20 -12.00 0.93
CA MET A 121 -6.93 -10.74 0.78
C MET A 121 -7.46 -10.14 2.09
N ALA A 122 -7.75 -10.97 3.11
CA ALA A 122 -8.17 -10.47 4.41
C ALA A 122 -7.04 -9.72 5.15
N ASN A 123 -5.78 -9.98 4.80
CA ASN A 123 -4.60 -9.29 5.35
C ASN A 123 -4.25 -8.02 4.55
N CYS A 124 -4.97 -7.77 3.45
CA CYS A 124 -4.80 -6.60 2.60
C CYS A 124 -5.78 -5.45 2.93
N ILE A 125 -6.61 -5.56 3.97
CA ILE A 125 -7.63 -4.56 4.34
C ILE A 125 -7.38 -4.06 5.76
#